data_AF-A2G093-F1
#
_entry.id   AF-A2G093-F1
#
_cell.length_a   1.000
_cell.length_b   1.000
_cell.length_c   1.000
_cell.angle_alpha   90.00
_cell.angle_beta   90.00
_cell.angle_gamma   90.00
#
_symmetry.space_group_name_H-M   'P 1'
#
loop_
_entity.id
_entity.type
_entity.pdbx_description
1 polymer ?
#
loop_
_entity_poly.entity_id
_entity_poly.type
_entity_poly.pdbx_seq_one_letter_code
_entity_poly.pdbx_strand_id
1 'polypeptide(L)'
;MTKITGSCSNSFLRLMVTPDVYHAEILTCVPVRRPLDVPSALPKLGKVLSHSGCVCKTTKGYVLIEYMSANQVFVSKVYNFMNGMKEFDFKKYHFKLDIVEPQVPNTKVTVKEFTEKMIEFTKDKQFDTFSHNCHHARYDTMRFYGMQSDNPDAGKYNLFYQGFVDYFKKEYRI
;
A
#
# COMPACT_ATOMS: atom_id res chain seq x y z
N MET A 1 6.50 -25.93 -11.01
CA MET A 1 6.08 -24.85 -10.08
C MET A 1 4.58 -24.92 -9.89
N THR A 2 4.12 -25.36 -8.73
CA THR A 2 2.69 -25.46 -8.41
C THR A 2 2.12 -24.05 -8.26
N LYS A 3 1.28 -23.62 -9.21
CA LYS A 3 0.51 -22.38 -9.07
C LYS A 3 -0.54 -22.61 -7.98
N ILE A 4 -0.26 -22.13 -6.78
CA ILE A 4 -1.27 -22.01 -5.72
C ILE A 4 -2.25 -20.94 -6.20
N THR A 5 -3.34 -21.36 -6.82
CA THR A 5 -4.49 -20.50 -7.10
C THR A 5 -5.45 -20.66 -5.94
N GLY A 6 -5.33 -19.80 -4.93
CA GLY A 6 -6.38 -19.71 -3.91
C GLY A 6 -7.66 -19.25 -4.59
N SER A 7 -8.72 -20.07 -4.57
CA SER A 7 -10.05 -19.66 -5.02
C SER A 7 -10.63 -18.66 -4.01
N CYS A 8 -10.10 -17.45 -3.99
CA CYS A 8 -10.73 -16.35 -3.27
C CYS A 8 -11.96 -15.95 -4.10
N SER A 9 -13.16 -16.26 -3.60
CA SER A 9 -14.43 -15.90 -4.23
C SER A 9 -14.68 -14.39 -4.27
N ASN A 10 -13.89 -13.62 -3.52
CA ASN A 10 -13.96 -12.17 -3.51
C ASN A 10 -13.24 -11.58 -4.74
N SER A 11 -14.02 -11.01 -5.67
CA SER A 11 -13.52 -10.38 -6.89
C SER A 11 -12.60 -9.17 -6.66
N PHE A 12 -12.66 -8.58 -5.47
CA PHE A 12 -11.86 -7.40 -5.07
C PHE A 12 -10.55 -7.79 -4.37
N LEU A 13 -10.23 -9.08 -4.25
CA LEU A 13 -9.10 -9.56 -3.45
C LEU A 13 -8.16 -10.46 -4.26
N ARG A 14 -6.86 -10.20 -4.11
CA ARG A 14 -5.76 -11.02 -4.63
C ARG A 14 -4.81 -11.42 -3.52
N LEU A 15 -4.89 -12.69 -3.10
CA LEU A 15 -4.03 -13.25 -2.06
C LEU A 15 -2.82 -13.95 -2.67
N MET A 16 -1.63 -13.51 -2.28
CA MET A 16 -0.35 -14.17 -2.53
C MET A 16 0.29 -14.60 -1.20
N VAL A 17 -0.56 -14.97 -0.24
CA VAL A 17 -0.21 -15.44 1.10
C VAL A 17 -1.03 -16.68 1.43
N THR A 18 -0.52 -17.50 2.34
CA THR A 18 -1.22 -18.68 2.85
C THR A 18 -2.32 -18.27 3.85
N PRO A 19 -3.35 -19.12 4.09
CA PRO A 19 -4.45 -18.79 5.00
C PRO A 19 -3.99 -18.42 6.42
N ASP A 20 -2.98 -19.09 6.96
CA ASP A 20 -2.43 -18.80 8.28
C ASP A 20 -1.83 -17.39 8.38
N VAL A 21 -1.21 -16.89 7.30
CA VAL A 21 -0.71 -15.51 7.22
C VAL A 21 -1.86 -14.52 7.03
N TYR A 22 -2.89 -14.88 6.26
CA TYR A 22 -4.05 -14.02 6.04
C TYR A 22 -4.91 -13.82 7.31
N HIS A 23 -4.90 -14.79 8.21
CA HIS A 23 -5.56 -14.69 9.51
C HIS A 23 -4.64 -14.22 10.65
N ALA A 24 -3.38 -13.89 10.34
CA ALA A 24 -2.43 -13.41 11.35
C ALA A 24 -2.79 -12.01 11.84
N GLU A 25 -2.58 -11.78 13.15
CA GLU A 25 -2.71 -10.46 13.79
C GLU A 25 -1.61 -9.51 13.29
N ILE A 26 -1.99 -8.28 12.97
CA ILE A 26 -1.09 -7.17 12.65
C ILE A 26 -0.59 -6.56 13.95
N LEU A 27 0.73 -6.58 14.13
CA LEU A 27 1.43 -6.02 15.28
C LEU A 27 1.80 -4.57 15.06
N THR A 28 2.35 -4.27 13.88
CA THR A 28 2.70 -2.90 13.47
C THR A 28 2.49 -2.71 11.98
N CYS A 29 2.32 -1.47 11.54
CA CYS A 29 2.17 -1.10 10.14
C CYS A 29 2.99 0.16 9.84
N VAL A 30 3.54 0.21 8.62
CA VAL A 30 4.19 1.41 8.07
C VAL A 30 3.63 1.73 6.68
N PRO A 31 3.36 3.01 6.37
CA PRO A 31 2.98 3.44 5.04
C PRO A 31 4.20 3.45 4.13
N VAL A 32 4.04 2.91 2.92
CA VAL A 32 5.13 2.84 1.93
C VAL A 32 4.68 3.39 0.57
N ARG A 33 5.63 3.85 -0.22
CA ARG A 33 5.47 4.21 -1.63
C ARG A 33 6.51 3.52 -2.50
N ARG A 34 6.16 3.33 -3.76
CA ARG A 34 7.07 2.89 -4.83
C ARG A 34 6.74 3.59 -6.13
N PRO A 35 7.63 3.57 -7.15
CA PRO A 35 7.30 4.06 -8.47
C PRO A 35 6.05 3.41 -9.08
N LEU A 36 5.41 4.17 -9.97
CA LEU A 36 4.36 3.65 -10.84
C LEU A 36 4.96 2.69 -11.87
N ASP A 37 4.17 1.72 -12.32
CA ASP A 37 4.55 0.79 -13.40
C ASP A 37 4.37 1.43 -14.78
N VAL A 38 4.94 2.64 -14.94
CA VAL A 38 4.91 3.41 -16.17
C VAL A 38 6.35 3.75 -16.52
N PRO A 39 6.87 3.36 -17.70
CA PRO A 39 8.29 3.50 -18.03
C PRO A 39 8.87 4.91 -17.79
N SER A 40 8.10 5.97 -18.09
CA SER A 40 8.52 7.36 -17.88
C SER A 40 8.52 7.82 -16.41
N ALA A 41 7.82 7.10 -15.53
CA ALA A 41 7.70 7.40 -14.10
C ALA A 41 8.44 6.39 -13.20
N LEU A 42 9.04 5.33 -13.75
CA LEU A 42 9.87 4.38 -13.00
C LEU A 42 10.99 5.03 -12.17
N PRO A 43 11.73 6.04 -12.67
CA PRO A 43 12.76 6.69 -11.87
C PRO A 43 12.18 7.74 -10.91
N LYS A 44 10.85 7.76 -10.68
CA LYS A 44 10.17 8.81 -9.93
C LYS A 44 9.43 8.27 -8.71
N LEU A 45 9.60 8.96 -7.59
CA LEU A 45 8.90 8.68 -6.33
C LEU A 45 8.23 9.95 -5.79
N GLY A 46 7.26 10.45 -6.54
CA GLY A 46 6.49 11.64 -6.19
C GLY A 46 5.55 11.43 -5.00
N LYS A 47 5.01 12.52 -4.44
CA LYS A 47 3.99 12.46 -3.39
C LYS A 47 2.69 11.83 -3.88
N VAL A 48 2.30 12.11 -5.12
CA VAL A 48 1.13 11.53 -5.80
C VAL A 48 1.50 10.77 -7.07
N LEU A 49 2.61 11.12 -7.73
CA LEU A 49 3.15 10.31 -8.82
C LEU A 49 3.94 9.10 -8.29
N SER A 50 3.24 8.23 -7.58
CA SER A 50 3.76 6.98 -7.04
C SER A 50 2.60 6.03 -6.76
N HIS A 51 2.91 4.75 -6.61
CA HIS A 51 2.01 3.81 -5.98
C HIS A 51 2.23 3.79 -4.46
N SER A 52 1.21 3.39 -3.71
CA SER A 52 1.15 3.45 -2.26
C SER A 52 0.56 2.18 -1.67
N GLY A 53 1.06 1.77 -0.50
CA GLY A 53 0.57 0.62 0.24
C GLY A 53 1.00 0.63 1.70
N CYS A 54 0.77 -0.49 2.38
CA CYS A 54 1.12 -0.71 3.78
C CYS A 54 1.99 -1.95 3.93
N VAL A 55 3.12 -1.82 4.63
CA VAL A 55 3.83 -3.00 5.13
C VAL A 55 3.40 -3.26 6.57
N CYS A 56 2.79 -4.40 6.81
CA CYS A 56 2.33 -4.84 8.12
C CYS A 56 3.25 -5.94 8.65
N LYS A 57 3.80 -5.74 9.85
CA LYS A 57 4.40 -6.81 10.64
C LYS A 57 3.27 -7.61 11.29
N THR A 58 3.24 -8.90 11.03
CA THR A 58 2.24 -9.81 11.64
C THR A 58 2.92 -10.80 12.57
N THR A 59 2.12 -11.58 13.30
CA THR A 59 2.61 -12.74 14.07
C THR A 59 3.23 -13.84 13.20
N LYS A 60 3.07 -13.78 11.86
CA LYS A 60 3.58 -14.77 10.88
C LYS A 60 4.58 -14.18 9.87
N GLY A 61 5.08 -12.97 10.11
CA GLY A 61 6.04 -12.27 9.25
C GLY A 61 5.46 -11.00 8.62
N TYR A 62 6.15 -10.44 7.63
CA TYR A 62 5.73 -9.20 6.99
C TYR A 62 4.83 -9.45 5.78
N VAL A 63 3.80 -8.62 5.64
CA VAL A 63 2.93 -8.58 4.46
C VAL A 63 2.86 -7.17 3.90
N LEU A 64 2.77 -7.07 2.58
CA LEU A 64 2.50 -5.84 1.84
C LEU A 64 1.05 -5.89 1.36
N ILE A 65 0.28 -4.87 1.74
CA ILE A 65 -1.12 -4.68 1.37
C ILE A 65 -1.20 -3.44 0.47
N GLU A 66 -1.69 -3.62 -0.76
CA GLU A 66 -1.73 -2.60 -1.81
C GLU A 66 -3.12 -2.58 -2.48
N TYR A 67 -3.72 -1.40 -2.67
CA TYR A 67 -4.89 -1.25 -3.54
C TYR A 67 -4.45 -0.90 -4.96
N MET A 68 -4.76 -1.77 -5.92
CA MET A 68 -4.25 -1.69 -7.29
C MET A 68 -5.28 -1.07 -8.25
N SER A 69 -4.79 -0.57 -9.40
CA SER A 69 -5.62 0.03 -10.46
C SER A 69 -6.66 -0.91 -11.08
N ALA A 70 -6.57 -2.22 -10.81
CA ALA A 70 -7.57 -3.21 -11.19
C ALA A 70 -8.74 -3.30 -10.19
N ASN A 71 -8.97 -2.26 -9.37
CA ASN A 71 -9.98 -2.23 -8.31
C ASN A 71 -9.86 -3.40 -7.32
N GLN A 72 -8.63 -3.79 -7.00
CA GLN A 72 -8.34 -4.98 -6.21
C GLN A 72 -7.33 -4.69 -5.11
N VAL A 73 -7.55 -5.24 -3.93
CA VAL A 73 -6.57 -5.24 -2.85
C VAL A 73 -5.70 -6.49 -2.96
N PHE A 74 -4.39 -6.27 -2.97
CA PHE A 74 -3.36 -7.29 -3.10
C PHE A 74 -2.70 -7.48 -1.75
N VAL A 75 -2.51 -8.73 -1.34
CA VAL A 75 -1.78 -9.10 -0.12
C VAL A 75 -0.61 -10.00 -0.51
N SER A 76 0.62 -9.51 -0.35
CA SER A 76 1.84 -10.24 -0.67
C SER A 76 2.68 -10.50 0.58
N LYS A 77 3.30 -11.68 0.70
CA LYS A 77 4.32 -11.91 1.74
C LYS A 77 5.61 -11.17 1.36
N VAL A 78 6.19 -10.44 2.31
CA VAL A 78 7.47 -9.74 2.14
C VAL A 78 8.53 -10.47 2.95
N TYR A 79 9.61 -10.91 2.28
CA TYR A 79 10.64 -11.76 2.88
C TYR A 79 11.93 -11.02 3.22
N ASN A 80 12.14 -9.84 2.65
CA ASN A 80 13.38 -9.08 2.76
C ASN A 80 13.21 -7.69 3.39
N PHE A 81 12.07 -7.44 4.03
CA PHE A 81 11.86 -6.26 4.85
C PHE A 81 12.15 -6.59 6.32
N MET A 82 12.94 -5.75 6.97
CA MET A 82 13.35 -5.90 8.36
C MET A 82 13.09 -4.60 9.13
N ASN A 83 12.96 -4.72 10.45
CA ASN A 83 12.73 -3.56 11.31
C ASN A 83 13.92 -2.59 11.23
N GLY A 84 13.64 -1.30 11.09
CA GLY A 84 14.66 -0.24 10.94
C GLY A 84 15.08 0.06 9.50
N MET A 85 14.62 -0.70 8.51
CA MET A 85 14.82 -0.35 7.10
C MET A 85 13.95 0.85 6.73
N LYS A 86 14.54 1.83 6.03
CA LYS A 86 13.81 2.98 5.46
C LYS A 86 13.33 2.72 4.04
N GLU A 87 14.00 1.81 3.36
CA GLU A 87 13.85 1.52 1.93
C GLU A 87 14.13 0.03 1.73
N PHE A 88 13.45 -0.62 0.78
CA PHE A 88 13.65 -2.02 0.45
C PHE A 88 13.19 -2.32 -0.98
N ASP A 89 13.85 -3.26 -1.64
CA ASP A 89 13.39 -3.74 -2.94
C ASP A 89 12.40 -4.88 -2.75
N PHE A 90 11.30 -4.90 -3.49
CA PHE A 90 10.38 -6.04 -3.47
C PHE A 90 9.79 -6.27 -4.86
N LYS A 91 9.90 -7.52 -5.34
CA LYS A 91 9.66 -7.87 -6.74
C LYS A 91 10.57 -7.02 -7.65
N LYS A 92 10.02 -6.22 -8.57
CA LYS A 92 10.77 -5.33 -9.48
C LYS A 92 10.81 -3.87 -9.04
N TYR A 93 10.32 -3.56 -7.83
CA TYR A 93 10.13 -2.18 -7.39
C TYR A 93 10.96 -1.85 -6.16
N HIS A 94 11.44 -0.62 -6.10
CA HIS A 94 12.05 -0.01 -4.94
C HIS A 94 10.99 0.68 -4.08
N PHE A 95 10.81 0.23 -2.85
CA PHE A 95 9.88 0.80 -1.88
C PHE A 95 10.60 1.68 -0.87
N LYS A 96 9.93 2.77 -0.48
CA LYS A 96 10.36 3.70 0.56
C LYS A 96 9.26 3.88 1.58
N LEU A 97 9.64 3.96 2.85
CA LEU A 97 8.72 4.28 3.94
C LEU A 97 8.42 5.78 3.95
N ASP A 98 7.15 6.12 4.10
CA ASP A 98 6.72 7.51 4.30
C ASP A 98 6.86 7.94 5.75
N ILE A 99 6.55 7.01 6.66
CA ILE A 99 6.77 7.15 8.10
C ILE A 99 7.63 5.96 8.50
N VAL A 100 8.79 6.25 9.07
CA VAL A 100 9.79 5.22 9.41
C VAL A 100 9.40 4.48 10.68
N GLU A 101 8.77 5.18 11.62
CA GLU A 101 8.33 4.67 12.90
C GLU A 101 7.15 3.69 12.71
N PRO A 102 7.29 2.41 13.10
CA PRO A 102 6.19 1.46 13.03
C PRO A 102 5.06 1.85 13.96
N GLN A 103 3.83 1.79 13.45
CA GLN A 103 2.63 2.22 14.16
C GLN A 103 1.80 1.01 14.58
N VAL A 104 1.28 1.03 15.81
CA VAL A 104 0.45 -0.05 16.35
C VAL A 104 -1.01 0.31 16.13
N PRO A 105 -1.83 -0.58 15.55
CA PRO A 105 -3.28 -0.39 15.49
C PRO A 105 -3.89 -0.17 16.88
N ASN A 106 -4.88 0.72 16.98
CA ASN A 106 -5.56 1.00 18.26
C ASN A 106 -6.46 -0.15 18.76
N THR A 107 -6.73 -1.14 17.90
CA THR A 107 -7.45 -2.36 18.21
C THR A 107 -6.74 -3.55 17.58
N LYS A 108 -6.96 -4.74 18.14
CA LYS A 108 -6.50 -5.98 17.50
C LYS A 108 -7.17 -6.11 16.13
N VAL A 109 -6.36 -6.38 15.11
CA VAL A 109 -6.80 -6.50 13.72
C VAL A 109 -5.94 -7.54 13.01
N THR A 110 -6.58 -8.39 12.23
CA THR A 110 -5.93 -9.38 11.36
C THR A 110 -5.69 -8.82 9.96
N VAL A 111 -4.81 -9.48 9.19
CA VAL A 111 -4.60 -9.13 7.77
C VAL A 111 -5.91 -9.19 6.99
N LYS A 112 -6.77 -10.18 7.27
CA LYS A 112 -8.11 -10.29 6.70
C LYS A 112 -8.96 -9.06 6.97
N GLU A 113 -9.16 -8.70 8.24
CA GLU A 113 -10.03 -7.58 8.62
C GLU A 113 -9.52 -6.24 8.05
N PHE A 114 -8.20 -6.03 8.09
CA PHE A 114 -7.57 -4.86 7.50
C PHE A 114 -7.83 -4.77 5.99
N THR A 115 -7.71 -5.91 5.30
CA THR A 115 -7.95 -6.01 3.85
C THR A 115 -9.43 -5.81 3.50
N GLU A 116 -10.34 -6.42 4.26
CA GLU A 116 -11.78 -6.26 4.07
C GLU A 116 -12.22 -4.81 4.28
N LYS A 117 -11.63 -4.12 5.26
CA LYS A 117 -11.87 -2.69 5.48
C LYS A 117 -11.37 -1.83 4.30
N MET A 118 -10.18 -2.13 3.77
CA MET A 118 -9.68 -1.44 2.57
C MET A 118 -10.57 -1.67 1.35
N ILE A 119 -11.10 -2.89 1.17
CA ILE A 119 -12.08 -3.21 0.12
C ILE A 119 -13.37 -2.42 0.34
N GLU A 120 -13.88 -2.35 1.58
CA GLU A 120 -15.09 -1.59 1.91
C GLU A 120 -14.99 -0.13 1.49
N PHE A 121 -13.84 0.52 1.71
CA PHE A 121 -13.62 1.90 1.29
C PHE A 121 -13.49 2.07 -0.23
N THR A 122 -13.14 1.02 -0.96
CA THR A 122 -12.76 1.13 -2.38
C THR A 122 -13.73 0.48 -3.36
N LYS A 123 -14.60 -0.44 -2.92
CA LYS A 123 -15.46 -1.27 -3.78
C LYS A 123 -16.54 -0.49 -4.56
N ASP A 124 -17.04 0.60 -3.99
CA ASP A 124 -18.21 1.32 -4.52
C ASP A 124 -17.83 2.37 -5.59
N LYS A 125 -16.53 2.58 -5.82
CA LYS A 125 -16.01 3.53 -6.82
C LYS A 125 -14.92 2.88 -7.66
N GLN A 126 -14.93 3.18 -8.96
CA GLN A 126 -13.85 2.76 -9.86
C GLN A 126 -12.55 3.46 -9.50
N PHE A 127 -11.41 2.78 -9.70
CA PHE A 127 -10.11 3.39 -9.47
C PHE A 127 -9.96 4.63 -10.36
N ASP A 128 -9.65 5.75 -9.72
CA ASP A 128 -9.32 6.99 -10.39
C ASP A 128 -8.00 7.52 -9.86
N THR A 129 -7.05 7.74 -10.76
CA THR A 129 -5.69 8.17 -10.42
C THR A 129 -5.69 9.45 -9.58
N PHE A 130 -6.68 10.33 -9.72
CA PHE A 130 -6.68 11.65 -9.09
C PHE A 130 -7.56 11.77 -7.84
N SER A 131 -8.58 10.93 -7.70
CA SER A 131 -9.63 11.10 -6.70
C SER A 131 -10.07 9.83 -5.98
N HIS A 132 -9.60 8.65 -6.43
CA HIS A 132 -9.94 7.36 -5.82
C HIS A 132 -8.86 6.32 -6.11
N ASN A 133 -7.71 6.46 -5.44
CA ASN A 133 -6.50 5.69 -5.75
C ASN A 133 -5.91 4.98 -4.52
N CYS A 134 -4.75 4.35 -4.72
CA CYS A 134 -4.01 3.64 -3.69
C CYS A 134 -3.64 4.48 -2.45
N HIS A 135 -3.42 5.79 -2.59
CA HIS A 135 -3.12 6.67 -1.46
C HIS A 135 -4.33 6.90 -0.57
N HIS A 136 -5.51 7.09 -1.16
CA HIS A 136 -6.78 7.20 -0.44
C HIS A 136 -7.08 5.89 0.31
N ALA A 137 -7.00 4.76 -0.40
CA ALA A 137 -7.22 3.43 0.20
C ALA A 137 -6.29 3.18 1.40
N ARG A 138 -5.00 3.50 1.27
CA ARG A 138 -4.03 3.42 2.37
C ARG A 138 -4.43 4.35 3.52
N TYR A 139 -4.65 5.62 3.21
CA TYR A 139 -4.93 6.67 4.19
C TYR A 139 -6.17 6.34 5.03
N ASP A 140 -7.29 6.03 4.38
CA ASP A 140 -8.56 5.73 5.03
C ASP A 140 -8.46 4.48 5.90
N THR A 141 -7.83 3.42 5.39
CA THR A 141 -7.66 2.16 6.14
C THR A 141 -6.76 2.35 7.35
N MET A 142 -5.60 3.00 7.19
CA MET A 142 -4.69 3.25 8.31
C MET A 142 -5.34 4.14 9.37
N ARG A 143 -6.01 5.22 8.95
CA ARG A 143 -6.69 6.16 9.84
C ARG A 143 -7.83 5.48 10.62
N PHE A 144 -8.59 4.60 9.97
CA PHE A 144 -9.65 3.83 10.63
C PHE A 144 -9.12 3.03 11.83
N TYR A 145 -7.93 2.44 11.73
CA TYR A 145 -7.26 1.70 12.80
C TYR A 145 -6.37 2.57 13.70
N GLY A 146 -6.54 3.90 13.67
CA GLY A 146 -5.83 4.84 14.56
C GLY A 146 -4.37 5.11 14.18
N MET A 147 -3.97 4.78 12.95
CA MET A 147 -2.60 5.00 12.44
C MET A 147 -2.55 6.23 11.52
N GLN A 148 -1.36 6.83 11.43
CA GLN A 148 -1.05 7.98 10.62
C GLN A 148 -0.58 7.57 9.22
N SER A 149 -1.01 8.35 8.23
CA SER A 149 -0.57 8.28 6.84
C SER A 149 -0.75 9.66 6.21
N ASP A 150 0.01 9.96 5.16
CA ASP A 150 -0.15 11.21 4.43
C ASP A 150 -1.57 11.32 3.85
N ASN A 151 -2.24 12.43 4.14
CA ASN A 151 -3.58 12.72 3.62
C ASN A 151 -3.47 13.15 2.14
N PRO A 152 -4.04 12.37 1.19
CA PRO A 152 -3.98 12.71 -0.23
C PRO A 152 -4.70 14.02 -0.58
N ASP A 153 -5.68 14.44 0.22
CA ASP A 153 -6.47 15.66 0.01
C ASP A 153 -5.84 16.92 0.63
N ALA A 154 -4.81 16.76 1.47
CA ALA A 154 -4.15 17.89 2.15
C ALA A 154 -3.10 18.61 1.29
N GLY A 155 -3.01 18.29 0.00
CA GLY A 155 -2.05 18.87 -0.93
C GLY A 155 -2.22 20.38 -1.09
N LYS A 156 -1.10 21.12 -1.13
CA LYS A 156 -1.10 22.57 -1.43
C LYS A 156 -1.62 22.90 -2.83
N TYR A 157 -1.54 21.93 -3.75
CA TYR A 157 -1.94 22.06 -5.14
C TYR A 157 -2.97 21.00 -5.48
N ASN A 158 -3.77 21.24 -6.53
CA ASN A 158 -4.62 20.19 -7.09
C ASN A 158 -3.76 18.99 -7.56
N LEU A 159 -4.34 17.79 -7.56
CA LEU A 159 -3.58 16.55 -7.74
C LEU A 159 -2.85 16.49 -9.10
N PHE A 160 -3.43 17.10 -10.14
CA PHE A 160 -2.82 17.21 -11.46
C PHE A 160 -1.53 18.04 -11.43
N TYR A 161 -1.59 19.25 -10.85
CA TYR A 161 -0.42 20.11 -10.73
C TYR A 161 0.65 19.49 -9.81
N GLN A 162 0.24 18.83 -8.73
CA GLN A 162 1.18 18.09 -7.89
C GLN A 162 1.84 16.94 -8.66
N GLY A 163 1.10 16.22 -9.51
CA GLY A 163 1.67 15.22 -10.41
C GLY A 163 2.69 15.80 -11.40
N PHE A 164 2.41 16.98 -11.96
CA PHE A 164 3.37 17.70 -12.81
C PHE A 164 4.64 18.09 -12.02
N VAL A 165 4.47 18.65 -10.82
CA VAL A 165 5.58 19.00 -9.92
C VAL A 165 6.42 17.77 -9.58
N ASP A 166 5.78 16.64 -9.26
CA ASP A 166 6.44 15.38 -8.95
C ASP A 166 7.28 14.86 -10.13
N TYR A 167 6.75 14.97 -11.36
CA TYR A 167 7.44 14.54 -12.57
C TYR A 167 8.70 15.38 -12.84
N PHE A 168 8.62 16.71 -12.71
CA PHE A 168 9.72 17.60 -13.09
C PHE A 168 10.73 17.87 -11.97
N LYS A 169 10.36 17.70 -10.68
CA LYS A 169 11.31 17.88 -9.58
C LYS A 169 12.40 16.81 -9.56
N LYS A 170 13.64 17.25 -9.33
CA LYS A 170 14.83 16.38 -9.27
C LYS A 170 14.89 15.55 -7.98
N GLU A 171 14.41 16.09 -6.87
CA GLU A 171 14.39 15.43 -5.55
C GLU A 171 13.58 14.13 -5.51
N TYR A 172 12.65 13.94 -6.45
CA TYR A 172 11.87 12.71 -6.57
C TYR A 172 12.49 11.70 -7.53
N ARG A 173 13.72 11.91 -8.00
CA ARG A 173 14.44 10.89 -8.76
C ARG A 173 15.04 9.86 -7.81
N ILE A 174 14.81 8.58 -8.10
CA ILE A 174 15.48 7.44 -7.44
C ILE A 174 16.82 7.19 -8.13
#